data_AF-A0A957ED57-F1
#
_entry.id   AF-A0A957ED57-F1
#
_cell.length_a   1.000
_cell.length_b   1.000
_cell.length_c   1.000
_cell.angle_alpha   90.00
_cell.angle_beta   90.00
_cell.angle_gamma   90.00
#
_symmetry.space_group_name_H-M   'P 1'
#
loop_
_entity.id
_entity.type
_entity.pdbx_description
1 polymer ?
#
loop_
_entity_poly.entity_id
_entity_poly.type
_entity_poly.pdbx_seq_one_letter_code
_entity_poly.pdbx_strand_id
1 'polypeptide(L)'
;WSVFVHLNDPVIGVPIAQRDMFLDQGLQPTSLLEPGETIFNYYQLVIPETAVAPANLQLTVGLYDFATFERLPLVDGGDSVVLAELVLEPAPGDVPNPTLVNFGNELELVGFELNPRQVAAGETVDLTLYWRAKRPLTTDYTLFVQVVDKDTTLWANVNLGQSTLLWEPGELQAIPVTIPINPDAPANVYPIHLGLYNVTEAGEFDRLQIIAEDGRPTDDFLRLTLLRVVE
;
A
#
# COMPACT_ATOMS: atom_id res chain seq x y z
N TRP A 1 -7.65 -1.65 -28.57
CA TRP A 1 -6.72 -1.06 -27.59
C TRP A 1 -7.47 -0.70 -26.32
N SER A 2 -6.87 -1.05 -25.18
CA SER A 2 -7.27 -0.57 -23.86
C SER A 2 -6.34 0.55 -23.45
N VAL A 3 -6.87 1.52 -22.71
CA VAL A 3 -6.10 2.59 -22.07
C VAL A 3 -5.73 2.14 -20.67
N PHE A 4 -4.48 2.33 -20.28
CA PHE A 4 -4.08 2.29 -18.89
C PHE A 4 -3.73 3.71 -18.43
N VAL A 5 -4.12 4.02 -17.20
CA VAL A 5 -3.75 5.25 -16.51
C VAL A 5 -3.12 4.87 -15.19
N HIS A 6 -1.85 5.19 -14.99
CA HIS A 6 -1.10 4.84 -13.79
C HIS A 6 -0.62 6.09 -13.07
N LEU A 7 -0.73 6.08 -11.74
CA LEU A 7 -0.06 7.01 -10.85
C LEU A 7 1.17 6.33 -10.26
N ASN A 8 2.33 6.61 -10.84
CA ASN A 8 3.59 5.99 -10.47
C ASN A 8 4.25 6.74 -9.33
N ASP A 9 4.82 5.99 -8.39
CA ASP A 9 5.78 6.51 -7.43
C ASP A 9 7.20 6.14 -7.91
N PRO A 10 8.02 7.11 -8.35
CA PRO A 10 9.37 6.84 -8.85
C PRO A 10 10.31 6.17 -7.83
N VAL A 11 10.07 6.32 -6.52
CA VAL A 11 10.88 5.69 -5.48
C VAL A 11 10.63 4.19 -5.43
N ILE A 12 9.37 3.78 -5.57
CA ILE A 12 9.01 2.35 -5.57
C ILE A 12 9.24 1.75 -6.97
N GLY A 13 8.96 2.53 -8.01
CA GLY A 13 9.08 2.13 -9.42
C GLY A 13 7.89 1.32 -9.93
N VAL A 14 6.74 1.35 -9.25
CA VAL A 14 5.46 0.77 -9.70
C VAL A 14 4.30 1.72 -9.41
N PRO A 15 3.13 1.55 -10.08
CA PRO A 15 1.94 2.32 -9.78
C PRO A 15 1.44 2.11 -8.35
N ILE A 16 1.13 3.21 -7.64
CA ILE A 16 0.42 3.17 -6.35
C ILE A 16 -1.10 3.23 -6.53
N ALA A 17 -1.56 3.74 -7.68
CA ALA A 17 -2.96 3.70 -8.12
C ALA A 17 -2.98 3.52 -9.65
N GLN A 18 -3.95 2.76 -10.16
CA GLN A 18 -4.09 2.54 -11.59
C GLN A 18 -5.55 2.32 -12.01
N ARG A 19 -5.85 2.60 -13.27
CA ARG A 19 -7.15 2.33 -13.89
C ARG A 19 -6.98 1.97 -15.36
N ASP A 20 -7.56 0.84 -15.73
CA ASP A 20 -7.52 0.32 -17.10
C ASP A 20 -8.94 0.24 -17.66
N MET A 21 -9.16 0.81 -18.84
CA MET A 21 -10.49 0.85 -19.47
C MET A 21 -10.38 0.77 -20.99
N PHE A 22 -11.40 0.19 -21.63
CA PHE A 22 -11.61 0.39 -23.06
C PHE A 22 -12.02 1.85 -23.32
N LEU A 23 -11.69 2.37 -24.51
CA LEU A 23 -12.13 3.70 -24.93
C LEU A 23 -13.66 3.79 -24.93
N ASP A 24 -14.17 4.97 -24.55
CA ASP A 24 -15.61 5.26 -24.44
C ASP A 24 -16.34 4.22 -23.56
N GLN A 25 -15.69 3.79 -22.48
CA GLN A 25 -16.17 2.74 -21.57
C GLN A 25 -16.49 1.41 -22.29
N GLY A 26 -15.86 1.15 -23.43
CA GLY A 26 -16.07 -0.04 -24.26
C GLY A 26 -17.23 0.06 -25.27
N LEU A 27 -17.88 1.23 -25.38
CA LEU A 27 -18.96 1.46 -26.34
C LEU A 27 -18.45 1.70 -27.76
N GLN A 28 -17.20 2.15 -27.91
CA GLN A 28 -16.57 2.40 -29.20
C GLN A 28 -15.30 1.54 -29.36
N PRO A 29 -15.35 0.49 -30.19
CA PRO A 29 -14.15 -0.25 -30.57
C PRO A 29 -13.14 0.69 -31.23
N THR A 30 -11.87 0.58 -30.85
CA THR A 30 -10.80 1.44 -31.39
C THR A 30 -10.61 1.29 -32.91
N SER A 31 -11.08 0.19 -33.49
CA SER A 31 -11.08 -0.06 -34.94
C SER A 31 -12.10 0.78 -35.71
N LEU A 32 -13.06 1.40 -35.03
CA LEU A 32 -14.07 2.28 -35.64
C LEU A 32 -13.68 3.76 -35.59
N LEU A 33 -12.53 4.07 -35.00
CA LEU A 33 -12.07 5.46 -34.92
C LEU A 33 -11.57 5.95 -36.27
N GLU A 34 -12.04 7.13 -36.65
CA GLU A 34 -11.54 7.82 -37.83
C GLU A 34 -10.28 8.63 -37.49
N PRO A 35 -9.30 8.73 -38.41
CA PRO A 35 -8.13 9.58 -38.20
C PRO A 35 -8.53 11.04 -37.89
N GLY A 36 -8.10 11.55 -36.74
CA GLY A 36 -8.43 12.91 -36.25
C GLY A 36 -9.65 12.99 -35.33
N GLU A 37 -10.38 11.89 -35.14
CA GLU A 37 -11.46 11.80 -34.16
C GLU A 37 -10.92 11.95 -32.72
N THR A 38 -11.64 12.69 -31.88
CA THR A 38 -11.29 12.91 -30.47
C THR A 38 -12.32 12.27 -29.57
N ILE A 39 -11.87 11.43 -28.65
CA ILE A 39 -12.70 10.80 -27.61
C ILE A 39 -12.34 11.37 -26.25
N PHE A 40 -13.36 11.59 -25.42
CA PHE A 40 -13.20 12.00 -24.03
C PHE A 40 -13.48 10.81 -23.10
N ASN A 41 -12.61 10.61 -22.11
CA ASN A 41 -12.83 9.62 -21.05
C ASN A 41 -12.56 10.27 -19.69
N TYR A 42 -13.32 9.85 -18.69
CA TYR A 42 -13.11 10.25 -17.30
C TYR A 42 -12.48 9.10 -16.54
N TYR A 43 -11.38 9.39 -15.85
CA TYR A 43 -10.67 8.43 -14.99
C TYR A 43 -10.70 8.92 -13.56
N GLN A 44 -11.05 8.02 -12.65
CA GLN A 44 -10.90 8.24 -11.22
C GLN A 44 -9.88 7.25 -10.69
N LEU A 45 -8.79 7.77 -10.15
CA LEU A 45 -7.78 7.01 -9.43
C LEU A 45 -8.01 7.20 -7.94
N VAL A 46 -8.13 6.10 -7.21
CA VAL A 46 -8.21 6.11 -5.75
C VAL A 46 -6.79 5.95 -5.24
N ILE A 47 -6.28 7.00 -4.59
CA ILE A 47 -4.99 6.92 -3.91
C ILE A 47 -5.20 6.08 -2.64
N PRO A 48 -4.36 5.06 -2.38
CA PRO A 48 -4.44 4.31 -1.14
C PRO A 48 -4.34 5.24 0.07
N GLU A 49 -5.17 5.02 1.09
CA GLU A 49 -5.11 5.79 2.35
C GLU A 49 -3.76 5.64 3.07
N THR A 50 -3.02 4.60 2.73
CA THR A 50 -1.68 4.30 3.23
C THR A 50 -0.56 4.76 2.29
N ALA A 51 -0.86 5.58 1.28
CA ALA A 51 0.16 6.17 0.41
C ALA A 51 1.09 7.08 1.23
N VAL A 52 2.40 6.92 1.02
CA VAL A 52 3.40 7.67 1.78
C VAL A 52 3.57 9.06 1.18
N ALA A 53 3.40 10.08 2.01
CA ALA A 53 3.60 11.49 1.71
C ALA A 53 4.71 12.08 2.61
N PRO A 54 5.49 13.07 2.14
CA PRO A 54 5.42 13.69 0.82
C PRO A 54 5.95 12.78 -0.30
N ALA A 55 5.36 12.87 -1.50
CA ALA A 55 5.86 12.16 -2.68
C ALA A 55 5.65 12.96 -3.97
N ASN A 56 6.59 12.84 -4.91
CA ASN A 56 6.43 13.32 -6.29
C ASN A 56 6.01 12.13 -7.15
N LEU A 57 4.80 12.19 -7.71
CA LEU A 57 4.17 11.10 -8.43
C LEU A 57 4.01 11.47 -9.91
N GLN A 58 4.04 10.46 -10.77
CA GLN A 58 3.88 10.64 -12.21
C GLN A 58 2.56 10.04 -12.69
N LEU A 59 1.68 10.87 -13.22
CA LEU A 59 0.49 10.42 -13.93
C LEU A 59 0.86 10.07 -15.37
N THR A 60 0.76 8.80 -15.73
CA THR A 60 1.11 8.27 -17.05
C THR A 60 -0.09 7.65 -17.73
N VAL A 61 -0.15 7.75 -19.04
CA VAL A 61 -1.15 7.11 -19.89
C VAL A 61 -0.47 6.33 -21.00
N GLY A 62 -1.04 5.20 -21.38
CA GLY A 62 -0.64 4.49 -22.58
C GLY A 62 -1.74 3.56 -23.08
N LEU A 63 -1.44 2.88 -24.18
CA LEU A 63 -2.35 1.92 -24.80
C LEU A 63 -1.75 0.52 -24.76
N TYR A 64 -2.60 -0.49 -24.69
CA TYR A 64 -2.18 -1.87 -24.81
C TYR A 64 -3.25 -2.74 -25.47
N ASP A 65 -2.83 -3.86 -26.04
CA ASP A 65 -3.73 -4.88 -26.53
C ASP A 65 -4.19 -5.74 -25.34
N PHE A 66 -5.49 -5.80 -25.08
CA PHE A 66 -6.02 -6.52 -23.92
C PHE A 66 -5.87 -8.04 -24.01
N ALA A 67 -5.79 -8.60 -25.21
CA ALA A 67 -5.67 -10.04 -25.40
C ALA A 67 -4.22 -10.51 -25.20
N THR A 68 -3.24 -9.70 -25.62
CA THR A 68 -1.80 -10.06 -25.55
C THR A 68 -1.06 -9.36 -24.41
N PHE A 69 -1.65 -8.33 -23.80
CA PHE A 69 -1.00 -7.39 -22.89
C PHE A 69 0.18 -6.60 -23.49
N GLU A 70 0.33 -6.64 -24.82
CA GLU A 70 1.39 -5.91 -25.51
C GLU A 70 1.11 -4.41 -25.47
N ARG A 71 2.10 -3.63 -25.05
CA ARG A 71 2.02 -2.17 -25.00
C ARG A 71 2.17 -1.59 -26.41
N LEU A 72 1.38 -0.56 -26.72
CA LEU A 72 1.52 0.16 -27.98
C LEU A 72 2.75 1.09 -27.90
N PRO A 73 3.78 0.89 -28.74
CA PRO A 73 4.96 1.73 -28.72
C PRO A 73 4.65 3.13 -29.25
N LEU A 74 5.30 4.12 -28.63
CA LEU A 74 5.41 5.48 -29.08
C LEU A 74 6.53 5.60 -30.12
N VAL A 75 6.53 6.72 -30.86
CA VAL A 75 7.53 7.00 -31.91
C VAL A 75 8.95 7.10 -31.36
N ASP A 76 9.10 7.54 -30.11
CA ASP A 76 10.37 7.66 -29.40
C ASP A 76 10.86 6.35 -28.75
N GLY A 77 10.10 5.26 -28.91
CA GLY A 77 10.41 3.95 -28.33
C GLY A 77 9.90 3.73 -26.90
N GLY A 78 9.29 4.74 -26.28
CA GLY A 78 8.51 4.55 -25.06
C GLY A 78 7.19 3.82 -25.33
N ASP A 79 6.38 3.61 -24.29
CA ASP A 79 5.06 2.98 -24.41
C ASP A 79 3.93 3.75 -23.69
N SER A 80 4.30 4.89 -23.10
CA SER A 80 3.45 5.73 -22.28
C SER A 80 3.94 7.16 -22.28
N VAL A 81 3.01 8.09 -22.04
CA VAL A 81 3.28 9.52 -21.93
C VAL A 81 3.01 9.96 -20.50
N VAL A 82 3.92 10.75 -19.93
CA VAL A 82 3.68 11.45 -18.66
C VAL A 82 2.75 12.64 -18.94
N LEU A 83 1.54 12.60 -18.38
CA LEU A 83 0.56 13.68 -18.50
C LEU A 83 0.78 14.79 -17.49
N ALA A 84 1.20 14.44 -16.27
CA ALA A 84 1.43 15.39 -15.19
C ALA A 84 2.37 14.82 -14.13
N GLU A 85 3.12 15.72 -13.52
CA GLU A 85 3.78 15.51 -12.23
C GLU A 85 2.82 15.99 -11.13
N LEU A 86 2.60 15.17 -10.11
CA LEU A 86 1.68 15.42 -9.00
C LEU A 86 2.45 15.36 -7.69
N VAL A 87 2.27 16.37 -6.85
CA VAL A 87 2.81 16.35 -5.48
C VAL A 87 1.74 15.79 -4.56
N LEU A 88 2.03 14.66 -3.92
CA LEU A 88 1.25 14.17 -2.79
C LEU A 88 1.77 14.85 -1.53
N GLU A 89 1.01 15.83 -1.04
CA GLU A 89 1.34 16.55 0.18
C GLU A 89 0.97 15.73 1.43
N PRO A 90 1.71 15.88 2.55
CA PRO A 90 1.32 15.30 3.82
C PRO A 90 -0.06 15.81 4.24
N ALA A 91 -0.89 14.91 4.75
CA ALA A 91 -2.13 15.31 5.40
C ALA A 91 -1.82 16.22 6.62
N PRO A 92 -2.66 17.23 6.90
CA PRO A 92 -2.44 18.10 8.05
C PRO A 92 -2.57 17.31 9.36
N GLY A 93 -1.69 17.59 10.31
CA GLY A 93 -1.69 16.96 11.64
C GLY A 93 -0.28 16.62 12.12
N ASP A 94 -0.19 16.02 13.31
CA ASP A 94 1.08 15.68 13.95
C ASP A 94 1.55 14.24 13.66
N VAL A 95 0.68 13.42 13.05
CA VAL A 95 0.97 12.01 12.75
C VAL A 95 1.28 11.86 11.26
N PRO A 96 2.48 11.37 10.89
CA PRO A 96 2.82 11.05 9.50
C PRO A 96 1.89 9.98 8.91
N ASN A 97 1.57 10.12 7.62
CA ASN A 97 0.74 9.19 6.83
C ASN A 97 -0.46 8.65 7.63
N PRO A 98 -1.42 9.50 8.01
CA PRO A 98 -2.57 9.07 8.80
C PRO A 98 -3.43 8.08 8.01
N THR A 99 -3.81 6.97 8.63
CA THR A 99 -4.58 5.88 8.00
C THR A 99 -5.88 5.54 8.73
N LEU A 100 -5.93 5.76 10.05
CA LEU A 100 -7.11 5.54 10.91
C LEU A 100 -7.75 4.14 10.77
N VAL A 101 -6.93 3.10 10.57
CA VAL A 101 -7.43 1.73 10.36
C VAL A 101 -7.86 1.09 11.68
N ASN A 102 -9.10 0.64 11.74
CA ASN A 102 -9.71 0.05 12.93
C ASN A 102 -9.52 -1.47 12.99
N PHE A 103 -8.88 -1.97 14.05
CA PHE A 103 -8.69 -3.38 14.35
C PHE A 103 -9.60 -3.80 15.50
N GLY A 104 -10.57 -4.67 15.21
CA GLY A 104 -11.45 -5.31 16.18
C GLY A 104 -12.33 -4.38 17.01
N ASN A 105 -12.49 -3.10 16.62
CA ASN A 105 -13.06 -2.06 17.48
C ASN A 105 -12.33 -1.89 18.81
N GLU A 106 -11.03 -2.23 18.84
CA GLU A 106 -10.17 -2.22 20.03
C GLU A 106 -8.99 -1.29 19.84
N LEU A 107 -8.28 -1.45 18.74
CA LEU A 107 -7.08 -0.71 18.41
C LEU A 107 -7.27 0.03 17.08
N GLU A 108 -6.62 1.17 16.96
CA GLU A 108 -6.62 1.96 15.73
C GLU A 108 -5.18 2.29 15.34
N LEU A 109 -4.82 1.94 14.11
CA LEU A 109 -3.59 2.45 13.50
C LEU A 109 -3.87 3.88 13.05
N VAL A 110 -3.34 4.84 13.80
CA VAL A 110 -3.56 6.27 13.54
C VAL A 110 -2.77 6.70 12.32
N GLY A 111 -1.53 6.22 12.17
CA GLY A 111 -0.67 6.50 11.03
C GLY A 111 0.67 5.78 11.14
N PHE A 112 1.59 6.08 10.23
CA PHE A 112 2.91 5.45 10.20
C PHE A 112 3.97 6.30 9.51
N GLU A 113 5.23 6.01 9.77
CA GLU A 113 6.37 6.56 9.06
C GLU A 113 7.28 5.41 8.62
N LEU A 114 7.73 5.42 7.36
CA LEU A 114 8.61 4.40 6.81
C LEU A 114 9.84 5.05 6.16
N ASN A 115 11.03 4.67 6.62
CA ASN A 115 12.27 5.18 6.08
C ASN A 115 13.41 4.13 6.15
N PRO A 116 14.12 3.84 5.04
CA PRO A 116 13.84 4.28 3.68
C PRO A 116 12.72 3.46 3.02
N ARG A 117 12.18 3.96 1.91
CA ARG A 117 11.20 3.23 1.07
C ARG A 117 11.85 2.36 -0.01
N GLN A 118 13.16 2.50 -0.16
CA GLN A 118 14.03 1.73 -1.04
C GLN A 118 15.26 1.30 -0.23
N VAL A 119 15.61 0.01 -0.25
CA VAL A 119 16.63 -0.58 0.63
C VAL A 119 17.35 -1.71 -0.07
N ALA A 120 18.63 -1.96 0.23
CA ALA A 120 19.33 -3.13 -0.31
C ALA A 120 18.99 -4.40 0.50
N ALA A 121 19.12 -5.56 -0.11
CA ALA A 121 19.00 -6.83 0.61
C ALA A 121 20.05 -6.91 1.73
N GLY A 122 19.66 -7.38 2.92
CA GLY A 122 20.54 -7.45 4.09
C GLY A 122 20.61 -6.17 4.94
N GLU A 123 20.04 -5.06 4.46
CA GLU A 123 19.90 -3.82 5.23
C GLU A 123 18.58 -3.78 6.02
N THR A 124 18.37 -2.70 6.77
CA THR A 124 17.21 -2.50 7.64
C THR A 124 16.34 -1.34 7.20
N VAL A 125 15.04 -1.46 7.42
CA VAL A 125 14.07 -0.37 7.27
C VAL A 125 13.51 0.01 8.62
N ASP A 126 13.46 1.31 8.92
CA ASP A 126 12.81 1.82 10.12
C ASP A 126 11.35 2.17 9.81
N LEU A 127 10.46 1.56 10.59
CA LEU A 127 9.02 1.78 10.56
C LEU A 127 8.57 2.26 11.93
N THR A 128 7.96 3.44 12.01
CA THR A 128 7.27 3.89 13.23
C THR A 128 5.77 3.76 13.03
N LEU A 129 5.10 3.06 13.94
CA LEU A 129 3.65 2.89 13.93
C LEU A 129 3.01 3.71 15.04
N TYR A 130 2.00 4.51 14.70
CA TYR A 130 1.26 5.32 15.66
C TYR A 130 -0.08 4.64 15.93
N TRP A 131 -0.26 4.14 17.14
CA TRP A 131 -1.43 3.39 17.56
C TRP A 131 -2.21 4.11 18.65
N ARG A 132 -3.49 3.76 18.77
CA ARG A 132 -4.35 4.23 19.85
C ARG A 132 -5.33 3.15 20.27
N ALA A 133 -5.47 2.93 21.57
CA ALA A 133 -6.56 2.12 22.10
C ALA A 133 -7.88 2.89 22.02
N LYS A 134 -8.92 2.28 21.46
CA LYS A 134 -10.27 2.87 21.33
C LYS A 134 -11.10 2.70 22.61
N ARG A 135 -10.75 1.70 23.42
CA ARG A 135 -11.40 1.32 24.68
C ARG A 135 -10.40 0.60 25.59
N PRO A 136 -10.70 0.44 26.89
CA PRO A 136 -9.86 -0.37 27.77
C PRO A 136 -9.70 -1.78 27.21
N LEU A 137 -8.46 -2.23 27.07
CA LEU A 137 -8.13 -3.53 26.50
C LEU A 137 -8.09 -4.59 27.60
N THR A 138 -8.50 -5.81 27.26
CA THR A 138 -8.52 -6.98 28.16
C THR A 138 -7.58 -8.09 27.70
N THR A 139 -6.84 -7.85 26.61
CA THR A 139 -5.90 -8.78 26.00
C THR A 139 -4.62 -8.03 25.65
N ASP A 140 -3.47 -8.67 25.86
CA ASP A 140 -2.20 -8.22 25.30
C ASP A 140 -2.04 -8.75 23.87
N TYR A 141 -1.75 -7.85 22.94
CA TYR A 141 -1.55 -8.18 21.54
C TYR A 141 -0.07 -8.16 21.16
N THR A 142 0.30 -9.10 20.29
CA THR A 142 1.56 -9.08 19.55
C THR A 142 1.31 -8.47 18.19
N LEU A 143 2.06 -7.43 17.87
CA LEU A 143 2.08 -6.81 16.56
C LEU A 143 3.04 -7.60 15.66
N PHE A 144 2.63 -7.92 14.44
CA PHE A 144 3.54 -8.47 13.43
C PHE A 144 3.70 -7.51 12.25
N VAL A 145 4.92 -7.44 11.72
CA VAL A 145 5.26 -6.73 10.49
C VAL A 145 6.00 -7.70 9.58
N GLN A 146 5.52 -7.85 8.35
CA GLN A 146 6.03 -8.82 7.38
C GLN A 146 6.34 -8.15 6.05
N VAL A 147 7.52 -8.45 5.49
CA VAL A 147 7.82 -8.18 4.08
C VAL A 147 7.61 -9.50 3.35
N VAL A 148 6.61 -9.54 2.48
CA VAL A 148 6.10 -10.81 1.91
C VAL A 148 6.02 -10.73 0.39
N ASP A 149 6.34 -11.83 -0.28
CA ASP A 149 6.20 -11.95 -1.74
C ASP A 149 4.83 -12.55 -2.12
N LYS A 150 4.46 -12.47 -3.40
CA LYS A 150 3.20 -12.97 -3.96
C LYS A 150 2.97 -14.46 -3.72
N ASP A 151 4.04 -15.22 -3.55
CA ASP A 151 4.01 -16.66 -3.28
C ASP A 151 4.01 -16.99 -1.78
N THR A 152 3.82 -15.97 -0.94
CA THR A 152 3.81 -16.00 0.53
C THR A 152 5.19 -16.18 1.19
N THR A 153 6.28 -16.13 0.42
CA THR A 153 7.65 -16.13 0.97
C THR A 153 7.86 -14.90 1.84
N LEU A 154 8.35 -15.11 3.07
CA LEU A 154 8.68 -14.03 4.00
C LEU A 154 10.14 -13.63 3.85
N TRP A 155 10.38 -12.40 3.41
CA TRP A 155 11.71 -11.79 3.33
C TRP A 155 12.06 -10.95 4.57
N ALA A 156 11.06 -10.64 5.40
CA ALA A 156 11.26 -10.17 6.77
C ALA A 156 10.01 -10.51 7.60
N ASN A 157 10.18 -10.80 8.88
CA ASN A 157 9.08 -11.03 9.82
C ASN A 157 9.52 -10.58 11.22
N VAL A 158 8.86 -9.56 11.74
CA VAL A 158 9.12 -9.01 13.08
C VAL A 158 7.86 -9.18 13.91
N ASN A 159 7.99 -9.74 15.11
CA ASN A 159 6.90 -9.87 16.09
C ASN A 159 7.27 -9.07 17.34
N LEU A 160 6.41 -8.15 17.74
CA LEU A 160 6.60 -7.27 18.88
C LEU A 160 5.48 -7.50 19.89
N GLY A 161 5.81 -8.19 20.98
CA GLY A 161 4.90 -8.27 22.12
C GLY A 161 4.71 -6.88 22.72
N GLN A 162 3.47 -6.42 22.81
CA GLN A 162 3.13 -5.14 23.40
C GLN A 162 2.28 -5.38 24.63
N SER A 163 2.55 -4.63 25.71
CA SER A 163 1.69 -4.61 26.89
C SER A 163 0.48 -3.72 26.64
N THR A 164 -0.32 -4.05 25.60
CA THR A 164 -1.48 -3.27 25.18
C THR A 164 -2.53 -3.15 26.28
N LEU A 165 -2.58 -4.09 27.23
CA LEU A 165 -3.40 -3.98 28.45
C LEU A 165 -3.16 -2.71 29.26
N LEU A 166 -1.96 -2.14 29.17
CA LEU A 166 -1.57 -0.94 29.92
C LEU A 166 -1.89 0.36 29.17
N TRP A 167 -2.36 0.29 27.92
CA TRP A 167 -2.62 1.47 27.12
C TRP A 167 -3.89 2.18 27.59
N GLU A 168 -3.77 3.49 27.83
CA GLU A 168 -4.94 4.29 28.15
C GLU A 168 -5.75 4.59 26.87
N PRO A 169 -7.09 4.44 26.90
CA PRO A 169 -7.93 4.75 25.76
C PRO A 169 -7.74 6.21 25.32
N GLY A 170 -7.55 6.42 24.02
CA GLY A 170 -7.31 7.75 23.46
C GLY A 170 -5.84 8.17 23.38
N GLU A 171 -4.95 7.54 24.16
CA GLU A 171 -3.52 7.85 24.16
C GLU A 171 -2.84 7.36 22.87
N LEU A 172 -1.98 8.21 22.31
CA LEU A 172 -1.19 7.88 21.12
C LEU A 172 0.11 7.19 21.54
N GLN A 173 0.32 5.97 21.04
CA GLN A 173 1.51 5.16 21.27
C GLN A 173 2.35 5.12 20.00
N ALA A 174 3.60 5.55 20.07
CA ALA A 174 4.54 5.48 18.95
C ALA A 174 5.45 4.26 19.12
N ILE A 175 5.37 3.30 18.19
CA ILE A 175 6.09 2.03 18.26
C ILE A 175 7.13 1.99 17.14
N PRO A 176 8.43 2.10 17.45
CA PRO A 176 9.47 1.89 16.47
C PRO A 176 9.67 0.41 16.17
N VAL A 177 9.85 0.08 14.89
CA VAL A 177 10.06 -1.27 14.36
C VAL A 177 11.23 -1.20 13.38
N THR A 178 12.31 -1.92 13.68
CA THR A 178 13.41 -2.12 12.72
C THR A 178 13.18 -3.43 11.99
N ILE A 179 13.01 -3.35 10.66
CA ILE A 179 12.70 -4.48 9.78
C ILE A 179 14.00 -4.93 9.09
N PRO A 180 14.59 -6.08 9.45
CA PRO A 180 15.76 -6.61 8.77
C PRO A 180 15.35 -7.32 7.47
N ILE A 181 15.78 -6.80 6.33
CA ILE A 181 15.52 -7.43 5.03
C ILE A 181 16.49 -8.59 4.86
N ASN A 182 15.97 -9.77 4.56
CA ASN A 182 16.80 -10.96 4.32
C ASN A 182 17.82 -10.68 3.20
N PRO A 183 19.12 -11.01 3.39
CA PRO A 183 20.16 -10.79 2.39
C PRO A 183 19.96 -11.56 1.07
N ASP A 184 19.15 -12.62 1.08
CA ASP A 184 18.82 -13.39 -0.12
C ASP A 184 17.56 -12.85 -0.85
N ALA A 185 16.96 -11.75 -0.37
CA ALA A 185 15.77 -11.17 -0.96
C ALA A 185 16.07 -10.64 -2.38
N PRO A 186 15.39 -11.14 -3.43
CA PRO A 186 15.58 -10.65 -4.78
C PRO A 186 15.21 -9.17 -4.91
N ALA A 187 15.85 -8.46 -5.83
CA ALA A 187 15.46 -7.11 -6.18
C ALA A 187 14.02 -7.11 -6.76
N ASN A 188 13.08 -6.52 -6.01
CA ASN A 188 11.67 -6.47 -6.37
C ASN A 188 10.94 -5.43 -5.50
N VAL A 189 9.65 -5.23 -5.75
CA VAL A 189 8.76 -4.47 -4.88
C VAL A 189 7.93 -5.42 -4.04
N TYR A 190 8.04 -5.30 -2.72
CA TYR A 190 7.35 -6.15 -1.76
C TYR A 190 6.32 -5.35 -0.96
N PRO A 191 5.11 -5.88 -0.74
CA PRO A 191 4.20 -5.33 0.26
C PRO A 191 4.75 -5.53 1.68
N ILE A 192 4.56 -4.51 2.51
CA ILE A 192 4.66 -4.62 3.97
C ILE A 192 3.27 -4.93 4.51
N HIS A 193 3.11 -6.09 5.13
CA HIS A 193 1.89 -6.49 5.85
C HIS A 193 2.04 -6.23 7.34
N LEU A 194 0.94 -5.84 7.96
CA LEU A 194 0.85 -5.50 9.37
C LEU A 194 -0.41 -6.11 9.97
N GLY A 195 -0.33 -6.62 11.19
CA GLY A 195 -1.53 -7.02 11.93
C GLY A 195 -1.23 -7.27 13.39
N LEU A 196 -2.27 -7.69 14.11
CA LEU A 196 -2.20 -8.02 15.53
C LEU A 196 -2.77 -9.40 15.78
N TYR A 197 -2.16 -10.12 16.70
CA TYR A 197 -2.72 -11.35 17.22
C TYR A 197 -2.50 -11.47 18.72
N ASN A 198 -3.31 -12.29 19.36
CA ASN A 198 -2.99 -12.89 20.65
C ASN A 198 -2.87 -14.41 20.48
N VAL A 199 -2.32 -15.05 21.50
CA VAL A 199 -2.31 -16.51 21.61
C VAL A 199 -3.34 -16.89 22.66
N THR A 200 -4.32 -17.68 22.28
CA THR A 200 -5.39 -18.13 23.19
C THR A 200 -4.84 -19.13 24.23
N GLU A 201 -5.60 -19.43 25.29
CA GLU A 201 -5.22 -20.46 26.27
C GLU A 201 -5.00 -21.85 25.62
N ALA A 202 -5.68 -22.11 24.50
CA ALA A 202 -5.52 -23.32 23.71
C ALA A 202 -4.24 -23.35 22.85
N GLY A 203 -3.47 -22.25 22.82
CA GLY A 203 -2.27 -22.10 21.99
C GLY A 203 -2.56 -21.72 20.54
N GLU A 204 -3.79 -21.31 20.23
CA GLU A 204 -4.18 -20.89 18.88
C GLU A 204 -3.89 -19.40 18.68
N PHE A 205 -3.50 -19.03 17.46
CA PHE A 205 -3.38 -17.63 17.08
C PHE A 205 -4.75 -17.06 16.75
N ASP A 206 -5.15 -16.01 17.45
CA ASP A 206 -6.35 -15.25 17.15
C ASP A 206 -5.96 -13.86 16.65
N ARG A 207 -6.33 -13.54 15.40
CA ARG A 207 -5.94 -12.31 14.71
C ARG A 207 -7.07 -11.30 14.72
N LEU A 208 -6.73 -10.06 15.06
CA LEU A 208 -7.71 -8.97 15.00
C LEU A 208 -8.09 -8.67 13.54
N GLN A 209 -9.39 -8.71 13.28
CA GLN A 209 -9.95 -8.31 11.99
C GLN A 209 -9.96 -6.79 11.86
N ILE A 210 -9.68 -6.30 10.65
CA ILE A 210 -9.95 -4.92 10.25
C ILE A 210 -11.47 -4.76 10.11
N ILE A 211 -11.99 -3.68 10.69
CA ILE A 211 -13.41 -3.34 10.68
C ILE A 211 -13.62 -2.18 9.73
N ALA A 212 -14.37 -2.40 8.65
CA ALA A 212 -14.76 -1.35 7.72
C ALA A 212 -15.73 -0.34 8.37
N GLU A 213 -15.92 0.81 7.73
CA GLU A 213 -16.83 1.86 8.22
C GLU A 213 -18.28 1.38 8.41
N ASP A 214 -18.72 0.42 7.61
CA ASP A 214 -20.05 -0.21 7.70
C ASP A 214 -20.15 -1.25 8.84
N GLY A 215 -19.07 -1.45 9.61
CA GLY A 215 -18.97 -2.39 10.72
C GLY A 215 -18.62 -3.81 10.31
N ARG A 216 -18.43 -4.09 9.01
CA ARG A 216 -18.12 -5.43 8.54
C ARG A 216 -16.63 -5.77 8.75
N PRO A 217 -16.30 -6.98 9.24
CA PRO A 217 -14.94 -7.50 9.20
C PRO A 217 -14.47 -7.69 7.74
N THR A 218 -13.24 -7.28 7.44
CA THR A 218 -12.67 -7.39 6.09
C THR A 218 -11.52 -8.38 5.99
N ASP A 219 -10.39 -8.08 6.62
CA ASP A 219 -9.16 -8.86 6.54
C ASP A 219 -8.50 -8.93 7.92
N ASP A 220 -7.57 -9.85 8.13
CA ASP A 220 -6.83 -10.03 9.39
C ASP A 220 -5.42 -9.42 9.39
N PHE A 221 -5.06 -8.79 8.27
CA PHE A 221 -3.86 -7.99 8.11
C PHE A 221 -4.13 -6.78 7.19
N LEU A 222 -3.37 -5.72 7.40
CA LEU A 222 -3.32 -4.55 6.54
C LEU A 222 -2.09 -4.65 5.63
N ARG A 223 -2.29 -4.51 4.32
CA ARG A 223 -1.19 -4.14 3.42
C ARG A 223 -0.86 -2.67 3.66
N LEU A 224 0.13 -2.41 4.51
CA LEU A 224 0.50 -1.07 4.95
C LEU A 224 1.02 -0.26 3.77
N THR A 225 2.09 -0.68 3.12
CA THR A 225 2.63 0.05 1.96
C THR A 225 3.55 -0.85 1.13
N LEU A 226 4.22 -0.27 0.14
CA LEU A 226 5.21 -0.96 -0.70
C LEU A 226 6.63 -0.57 -0.30
N LEU A 227 7.53 -1.54 -0.34
CA LEU A 227 8.97 -1.39 -0.15
C LEU A 227 9.70 -1.85 -1.41
N ARG A 228 10.63 -1.06 -1.91
CA ARG A 228 11.52 -1.45 -3.01
C ARG A 228 12.80 -2.06 -2.43
N VAL A 229 13.07 -3.32 -2.75
CA VAL A 229 14.38 -3.94 -2.50
C VAL A 229 15.21 -3.84 -3.77
N VAL A 230 16.45 -3.42 -3.63
CA VAL A 230 17.46 -3.38 -4.70
C VAL A 230 18.60 -4.36 -4.42
N GLU A 231 19.39 -4.64 -5.47
CA GLU A 231 20.63 -5.41 -5.37
C GLU A 231 21.66 -4.75 -4.45
#